data_AF-A0A2A4ZDN9-F1
#
_entry.id   AF-A0A2A4ZDN9-F1
#
_cell.length_a   1.000
_cell.length_b   1.000
_cell.length_c   1.000
_cell.angle_alpha   90.00
_cell.angle_beta   90.00
_cell.angle_gamma   90.00
#
_symmetry.space_group_name_H-M   'P 1'
#
loop_
_entity.id
_entity.type
_entity.pdbx_description
1 polymer ?
#
loop_
_entity_poly.entity_id
_entity_poly.type
_entity_poly.pdbx_seq_one_letter_code
_entity_poly.pdbx_strand_id
1 'polypeptide(L)'
;MSDGPHRSLPLRPKWREVAKRASKDAFDFVSVREALEPALLGDCRAELPSRLIGQISSIVEGGDLLSQTADDQQASLLNIRDDLSVNPLGASVIECVMMSLSQGNEGKDVLEDGIKTALFERAMSNARTIEEHYKEKASAFQGSKVRQQLGEAIDGADCFGRIAASIIGNAAAQVTPKIPVHDGVEEGPPL
;
A
#
# COMPACT_ATOMS: atom_id res chain seq x y z
N MET A 1 -17.37 -4.29 -28.10
CA MET A 1 -17.61 -3.67 -26.77
C MET A 1 -16.26 -3.46 -26.14
N SER A 2 -15.84 -2.21 -25.94
CA SER A 2 -14.56 -1.90 -25.29
C SER A 2 -14.75 -2.09 -23.79
N ASP A 3 -14.00 -3.01 -23.18
CA ASP A 3 -14.09 -3.34 -21.74
C ASP A 3 -13.66 -2.19 -20.80
N GLY A 4 -13.43 -0.98 -21.32
CA GLY A 4 -13.11 0.22 -20.56
C GLY A 4 -11.61 0.43 -20.29
N PRO A 5 -11.18 1.66 -19.96
CA PRO A 5 -9.76 2.00 -19.81
C PRO A 5 -9.01 1.18 -18.76
N HIS A 6 -9.68 0.69 -17.72
CA HIS A 6 -9.06 -0.11 -16.66
C HIS A 6 -8.43 -1.42 -17.16
N ARG A 7 -8.89 -2.00 -18.27
CA ARG A 7 -8.35 -3.29 -18.76
C ARG A 7 -6.93 -3.16 -19.32
N SER A 8 -6.60 -2.01 -19.91
CA SER A 8 -5.28 -1.71 -20.49
C SER A 8 -4.33 -1.03 -19.50
N LEU A 9 -4.76 -0.80 -18.26
CA LEU A 9 -3.95 -0.15 -17.24
C LEU A 9 -2.72 -1.03 -16.90
N PRO A 10 -1.50 -0.47 -16.93
CA PRO A 10 -0.25 -1.21 -16.69
C PRO A 10 0.01 -1.46 -15.19
N LEU A 11 -1.05 -1.69 -14.42
CA LEU A 11 -0.97 -2.08 -13.00
C LEU A 11 -1.46 -3.51 -12.80
N ARG A 12 -1.17 -4.06 -11.61
CA ARG A 12 -1.60 -5.40 -11.19
C ARG A 12 -3.13 -5.53 -11.23
N PRO A 13 -3.70 -6.74 -11.39
CA PRO A 13 -5.14 -6.93 -11.57
C PRO A 13 -6.02 -6.29 -10.49
N LYS A 14 -5.60 -6.29 -9.21
CA LYS A 14 -6.36 -5.67 -8.13
C LYS A 14 -6.45 -4.15 -8.25
N TRP A 15 -5.40 -3.50 -8.73
CA TRP A 15 -5.40 -2.07 -9.05
C TRP A 15 -6.29 -1.72 -10.24
N ARG A 16 -6.48 -2.65 -11.19
CA ARG A 16 -7.47 -2.48 -12.27
C ARG A 16 -8.90 -2.48 -11.72
N GLU A 17 -9.18 -3.28 -10.69
CA GLU A 17 -10.49 -3.27 -10.03
C GLU A 17 -10.72 -1.98 -9.24
N VAL A 18 -9.70 -1.49 -8.53
CA VAL A 18 -9.72 -0.15 -7.88
C VAL A 18 -10.06 0.93 -8.92
N ALA A 19 -9.36 0.94 -10.06
CA ALA A 19 -9.59 1.89 -11.14
C ALA A 19 -10.98 1.75 -11.80
N LYS A 20 -11.49 0.53 -11.91
CA LYS A 20 -12.83 0.26 -12.43
C LYS A 20 -13.92 0.79 -11.49
N ARG A 21 -13.76 0.62 -10.18
CA ARG A 21 -14.69 1.19 -9.19
C ARG A 21 -14.65 2.72 -9.21
N ALA A 22 -13.46 3.30 -9.18
CA ALA A 22 -13.30 4.76 -9.15
C ALA A 22 -13.86 5.50 -10.40
N SER A 23 -13.97 4.81 -11.53
CA SER A 23 -14.49 5.43 -12.78
C SER A 23 -16.01 5.33 -12.93
N LYS A 24 -16.67 4.38 -12.29
CA LYS A 24 -18.10 4.10 -12.48
C LYS A 24 -18.95 4.85 -11.46
N ASP A 25 -20.06 5.44 -11.89
CA ASP A 25 -20.99 6.17 -10.99
C ASP A 25 -21.71 5.25 -9.99
N ALA A 26 -21.74 3.93 -10.26
CA ALA A 26 -22.36 2.94 -9.39
C ALA A 26 -21.57 2.65 -8.10
N PHE A 27 -20.33 3.14 -8.00
CA PHE A 27 -19.48 2.96 -6.82
C PHE A 27 -19.17 4.32 -6.22
N ASP A 28 -19.20 4.38 -4.91
CA ASP A 28 -18.75 5.52 -4.11
C ASP A 28 -17.29 5.33 -3.65
N PHE A 29 -16.75 6.36 -2.99
CA PHE A 29 -15.37 6.33 -2.50
C PHE A 29 -15.17 5.24 -1.43
N VAL A 30 -16.22 4.87 -0.69
CA VAL A 30 -16.18 3.76 0.27
C VAL A 30 -15.91 2.44 -0.43
N SER A 31 -16.62 2.17 -1.52
CA SER A 31 -16.41 0.99 -2.36
C SER A 31 -15.03 0.96 -3.01
N VAL A 32 -14.45 2.12 -3.32
CA VAL A 32 -13.07 2.26 -3.83
C VAL A 32 -12.07 1.94 -2.73
N ARG A 33 -12.28 2.46 -1.51
CA ARG A 33 -11.46 2.18 -0.32
C ARG A 33 -11.45 0.70 0.03
N GLU A 34 -12.59 0.02 -0.03
CA GLU A 34 -12.67 -1.44 0.17
C GLU A 34 -11.82 -2.23 -0.84
N ALA A 35 -11.64 -1.72 -2.06
CA ALA A 35 -10.80 -2.36 -3.06
C ALA A 35 -9.31 -2.01 -2.90
N LEU A 36 -8.99 -0.89 -2.23
CA LEU A 36 -7.63 -0.40 -2.01
C LEU A 36 -6.81 -1.36 -1.13
N GLU A 37 -7.37 -1.80 -0.01
CA GLU A 37 -6.69 -2.69 0.94
C GLU A 37 -6.26 -4.03 0.30
N PRO A 38 -7.14 -4.77 -0.40
CA PRO A 38 -6.74 -5.94 -1.16
C PRO A 38 -5.63 -5.67 -2.18
N ALA A 39 -5.64 -4.50 -2.85
CA ALA A 39 -4.65 -4.14 -3.86
C ALA A 39 -3.27 -3.93 -3.22
N LEU A 40 -3.19 -3.15 -2.14
CA LEU A 40 -1.98 -2.92 -1.36
C LEU A 40 -1.41 -4.24 -0.80
N LEU A 41 -2.25 -5.09 -0.22
CA LEU A 41 -1.82 -6.43 0.24
C LEU A 41 -1.23 -7.28 -0.90
N GLY A 42 -1.73 -7.10 -2.13
CA GLY A 42 -1.20 -7.74 -3.32
C GLY A 42 0.22 -7.26 -3.67
N ASP A 43 0.48 -5.96 -3.48
CA ASP A 43 1.81 -5.37 -3.67
C ASP A 43 2.76 -5.86 -2.58
N CYS A 44 2.34 -5.82 -1.31
CA CYS A 44 3.13 -6.32 -0.17
C CYS A 44 3.55 -7.77 -0.37
N ARG A 45 2.61 -8.67 -0.71
CA ARG A 45 2.92 -10.10 -0.91
C ARG A 45 3.93 -10.35 -2.02
N ALA A 46 3.98 -9.48 -3.01
CA ALA A 46 4.85 -9.66 -4.15
C ALA A 46 6.21 -8.98 -3.98
N GLU A 47 6.29 -7.91 -3.21
CA GLU A 47 7.48 -7.05 -3.15
C GLU A 47 8.11 -6.96 -1.76
N LEU A 48 7.43 -7.43 -0.71
CA LEU A 48 7.90 -7.43 0.67
C LEU A 48 8.04 -8.87 1.20
N PRO A 49 9.08 -9.61 0.79
CA PRO A 49 9.33 -10.94 1.32
C PRO A 49 9.64 -10.87 2.82
N SER A 50 9.18 -11.87 3.59
CA SER A 50 9.37 -11.93 5.04
C SER A 50 10.85 -11.84 5.46
N ARG A 51 11.76 -12.36 4.63
CA ARG A 51 13.21 -12.23 4.83
C ARG A 51 13.66 -10.76 4.89
N LEU A 52 13.18 -9.93 3.96
CA LEU A 52 13.53 -8.51 3.92
C LEU A 52 13.03 -7.80 5.17
N ILE A 53 11.76 -8.02 5.54
CA ILE A 53 11.17 -7.44 6.74
C ILE A 53 11.95 -7.86 7.99
N GLY A 54 12.32 -9.14 8.11
CA GLY A 54 13.15 -9.63 9.21
C GLY A 54 14.53 -8.98 9.28
N GLN A 55 15.18 -8.74 8.13
CA GLN A 55 16.46 -8.03 8.08
C GLN A 55 16.32 -6.59 8.57
N ILE A 56 15.31 -5.86 8.08
CA ILE A 56 15.07 -4.47 8.53
C ILE A 56 14.75 -4.45 10.03
N SER A 57 13.87 -5.34 10.51
CA SER A 57 13.53 -5.48 11.94
C SER A 57 14.79 -5.69 12.79
N SER A 58 15.69 -6.58 12.37
CA SER A 58 16.93 -6.86 13.13
C SER A 58 17.88 -5.68 13.22
N ILE A 59 17.88 -4.79 12.22
CA ILE A 59 18.70 -3.57 12.23
C ILE A 59 18.08 -2.53 13.16
N VAL A 60 16.78 -2.27 13.04
CA VAL A 60 16.11 -1.22 13.85
C VAL A 60 15.94 -1.61 15.31
N GLU A 61 15.87 -2.91 15.63
CA GLU A 61 15.78 -3.40 17.01
C GLU A 61 17.14 -3.45 17.73
N GLY A 62 18.25 -3.18 17.02
CA GLY A 62 19.57 -3.04 17.62
C GLY A 62 20.02 -4.31 18.35
N GLY A 63 20.19 -5.42 17.61
CA GLY A 63 20.52 -6.74 18.16
C GLY A 63 21.76 -6.80 19.08
N ASP A 64 22.58 -5.76 19.14
CA ASP A 64 23.61 -5.55 20.15
C ASP A 64 23.72 -4.05 20.53
N LEU A 65 22.88 -3.62 21.47
CA LEU A 65 22.66 -2.23 21.93
C LEU A 65 23.93 -1.45 22.34
N LEU A 66 25.07 -2.12 22.49
CA LEU A 66 26.32 -1.53 22.94
C LEU A 66 27.31 -1.23 21.79
N SER A 67 27.02 -1.67 20.56
CA SER A 67 27.97 -1.59 19.44
C SER A 67 27.44 -0.94 18.15
N GLN A 68 26.13 -0.86 17.93
CA GLN A 68 25.57 -0.19 16.75
C GLN A 68 25.20 1.26 17.03
N THR A 69 25.84 2.17 16.29
CA THR A 69 25.44 3.58 16.22
C THR A 69 24.29 3.78 15.23
N ALA A 70 23.59 4.92 15.30
CA ALA A 70 22.60 5.29 14.30
C ALA A 70 23.19 5.32 12.88
N ASP A 71 24.46 5.72 12.75
CA ASP A 71 25.17 5.73 11.46
C ASP A 71 25.38 4.29 10.92
N ASP A 72 25.65 3.32 11.79
CA ASP A 72 25.78 1.91 11.40
C ASP A 72 24.44 1.32 10.93
N GLN A 73 23.34 1.70 11.59
CA GLN A 73 21.98 1.30 11.17
C GLN A 73 21.64 1.89 9.80
N GLN A 74 21.92 3.19 9.59
CA GLN A 74 21.72 3.87 8.31
C GLN A 74 22.53 3.22 7.19
N ALA A 75 23.81 2.93 7.42
CA ALA A 75 24.67 2.27 6.45
C ALA A 75 24.19 0.85 6.12
N SER A 76 23.74 0.09 7.12
CA SER A 76 23.21 -1.27 6.94
C SER A 76 21.92 -1.27 6.11
N LEU A 77 21.01 -0.33 6.38
CA LEU A 77 19.79 -0.15 5.61
C LEU A 77 20.07 0.26 4.16
N LEU A 78 20.99 1.21 3.96
CA LEU A 78 21.38 1.65 2.62
C LEU A 78 21.98 0.50 1.79
N ASN A 79 22.81 -0.34 2.41
CA ASN A 79 23.37 -1.53 1.75
C ASN A 79 22.29 -2.52 1.30
N ILE A 80 21.23 -2.70 2.08
CA ILE A 80 20.09 -3.53 1.66
C ILE A 80 19.35 -2.84 0.52
N ARG A 81 19.09 -1.53 0.61
CA ARG A 81 18.37 -0.76 -0.41
C ARG A 81 19.03 -0.84 -1.78
N ASP A 82 20.37 -0.83 -1.80
CA ASP A 82 21.17 -0.83 -3.03
C ASP A 82 21.36 -2.22 -3.65
N ASP A 83 20.87 -3.29 -2.98
CA ASP A 83 20.81 -4.62 -3.56
C ASP A 83 19.79 -4.66 -4.71
N LEU A 84 20.24 -5.04 -5.91
CA LEU A 84 19.43 -5.12 -7.13
C LEU A 84 18.24 -6.09 -7.02
N SER A 85 18.24 -7.00 -6.04
CA SER A 85 17.13 -7.92 -5.78
C SER A 85 15.99 -7.29 -4.98
N VAL A 86 16.19 -6.10 -4.41
CA VAL A 86 15.15 -5.40 -3.66
C VAL A 86 14.13 -4.79 -4.60
N ASN A 87 12.86 -5.16 -4.37
CA ASN A 87 11.75 -4.63 -5.16
C ASN A 87 11.48 -3.16 -4.83
N PRO A 88 10.84 -2.40 -5.73
CA PRO A 88 10.57 -0.97 -5.52
C PRO A 88 9.80 -0.66 -4.23
N LEU A 89 8.84 -1.49 -3.81
CA LEU A 89 8.16 -1.27 -2.52
C LEU A 89 9.09 -1.52 -1.33
N GLY A 90 9.97 -2.53 -1.41
CA GLY A 90 10.97 -2.80 -0.38
C GLY A 90 11.96 -1.66 -0.23
N ALA A 91 12.44 -1.10 -1.34
CA ALA A 91 13.33 0.07 -1.33
C ALA A 91 12.67 1.28 -0.67
N SER A 92 11.41 1.57 -1.03
CA SER A 92 10.62 2.65 -0.41
C SER A 92 10.42 2.44 1.09
N VAL A 93 10.12 1.21 1.55
CA VAL A 93 10.05 0.89 2.99
C VAL A 93 11.37 1.22 3.69
N ILE A 94 12.52 0.82 3.10
CA ILE A 94 13.83 1.10 3.69
C ILE A 94 14.08 2.61 3.78
N GLU A 95 13.78 3.37 2.72
CA GLU A 95 13.93 4.83 2.71
C GLU A 95 13.07 5.52 3.78
N CYS A 96 11.81 5.10 3.94
CA CYS A 96 10.93 5.63 4.99
C CYS A 96 11.44 5.26 6.40
N VAL A 97 11.96 4.04 6.59
CA VAL A 97 12.58 3.62 7.87
C VAL A 97 13.82 4.47 8.16
N MET A 98 14.71 4.66 7.19
CA MET A 98 15.90 5.53 7.33
C MET A 98 15.51 6.96 7.69
N MET A 99 14.45 7.50 7.07
CA MET A 99 13.93 8.83 7.40
C MET A 99 13.40 8.89 8.84
N SER A 100 12.64 7.89 9.28
CA SER A 100 12.11 7.83 10.65
C SER A 100 13.22 7.71 11.70
N LEU A 101 14.27 6.91 11.44
CA LEU A 101 15.48 6.87 12.28
C LEU A 101 16.18 8.23 12.34
N SER A 102 16.28 8.95 11.21
CA SER A 102 16.93 10.28 11.17
C SER A 102 16.18 11.34 11.98
N GLN A 103 14.90 11.10 12.28
CA GLN A 103 14.06 11.95 13.13
C GLN A 103 14.19 11.60 14.63
N GLY A 104 15.01 10.59 14.97
CA GLY A 104 15.23 10.15 16.35
C GLY A 104 14.19 9.15 16.86
N ASN A 105 13.38 8.56 15.98
CA ASN A 105 12.52 7.44 16.35
C ASN A 105 13.36 6.15 16.42
N GLU A 106 13.02 5.26 17.35
CA GLU A 106 13.77 4.01 17.58
C GLU A 106 12.82 2.83 17.80
N GLY A 107 13.35 1.61 17.62
CA GLY A 107 12.63 0.37 17.90
C GLY A 107 11.62 -0.04 16.83
N LYS A 108 10.68 -0.91 17.22
CA LYS A 108 9.73 -1.56 16.30
C LYS A 108 8.77 -0.59 15.62
N ASP A 109 8.44 0.51 16.28
CA ASP A 109 7.49 1.51 15.77
C ASP A 109 8.05 2.20 14.52
N VAL A 110 9.38 2.29 14.37
CA VAL A 110 10.06 2.82 13.17
C VAL A 110 9.74 1.98 11.94
N LEU A 111 9.76 0.65 12.08
CA LEU A 111 9.45 -0.26 10.97
C LEU A 111 7.97 -0.16 10.59
N GLU A 112 7.08 -0.10 11.57
CA GLU A 112 5.64 0.04 11.31
C GLU A 112 5.33 1.37 10.60
N ASP A 113 5.89 2.48 11.08
CA ASP A 113 5.74 3.80 10.48
C ASP A 113 6.34 3.87 9.07
N GLY A 114 7.52 3.26 8.86
CA GLY A 114 8.16 3.17 7.56
C GLY A 114 7.32 2.40 6.54
N ILE A 115 6.74 1.25 6.93
CA ILE A 115 5.85 0.48 6.06
C ILE A 115 4.56 1.27 5.77
N LYS A 116 3.95 1.86 6.79
CA LYS A 116 2.73 2.67 6.63
C LYS A 116 2.95 3.81 5.64
N THR A 117 4.05 4.54 5.77
CA THR A 117 4.41 5.67 4.90
C THR A 117 4.66 5.21 3.46
N ALA A 118 5.44 4.15 3.27
CA ALA A 118 5.70 3.58 1.94
C ALA A 118 4.41 3.09 1.25
N LEU A 119 3.45 2.52 2.00
CA LEU A 119 2.17 2.10 1.44
C LEU A 119 1.28 3.28 1.04
N PHE A 120 1.31 4.36 1.81
CA PHE A 120 0.61 5.60 1.46
C PHE A 120 1.18 6.20 0.17
N GLU A 121 2.51 6.28 0.06
CA GLU A 121 3.18 6.77 -1.16
C GLU A 121 2.91 5.87 -2.37
N ARG A 122 2.92 4.54 -2.18
CA ARG A 122 2.54 3.57 -3.21
C ARG A 122 1.10 3.80 -3.68
N ALA A 123 0.16 4.04 -2.76
CA ALA A 123 -1.23 4.31 -3.11
C ALA A 123 -1.36 5.60 -3.93
N MET A 124 -0.70 6.68 -3.52
CA MET A 124 -0.69 7.96 -4.24
C MET A 124 -0.08 7.84 -5.64
N SER A 125 1.04 7.12 -5.77
CA SER A 125 1.71 6.88 -7.05
C SER A 125 0.85 6.07 -8.02
N ASN A 126 0.24 4.99 -7.54
CA ASN A 126 -0.68 4.19 -8.36
C ASN A 126 -1.95 4.98 -8.72
N ALA A 127 -2.49 5.79 -7.81
CA ALA A 127 -3.62 6.66 -8.10
C ALA A 127 -3.30 7.67 -9.22
N ARG A 128 -2.08 8.22 -9.20
CA ARG A 128 -1.60 9.11 -10.27
C ARG A 128 -1.48 8.41 -11.62
N THR A 129 -0.94 7.20 -11.63
CA THR A 129 -0.84 6.38 -12.84
C THR A 129 -2.23 6.07 -13.42
N ILE A 130 -3.20 5.76 -12.54
CA ILE A 130 -4.60 5.55 -12.96
C ILE A 130 -5.19 6.83 -13.56
N GLU A 131 -5.05 7.97 -12.88
CA GLU A 131 -5.55 9.27 -13.36
C GLU A 131 -5.04 9.58 -14.76
N GLU A 132 -3.72 9.49 -14.96
CA GLU A 132 -3.06 9.80 -16.23
C GLU A 132 -3.52 8.87 -17.35
N HIS A 133 -3.65 7.57 -17.05
CA HIS A 133 -4.17 6.59 -18.01
C HIS A 133 -5.62 6.89 -18.43
N TYR A 134 -6.47 7.33 -17.49
CA TYR A 134 -7.85 7.70 -17.81
C TYR A 134 -7.95 9.02 -18.59
N LYS A 135 -7.05 9.97 -18.33
CA LYS A 135 -6.93 11.20 -19.13
C LYS A 135 -6.57 10.88 -20.58
N GLU A 136 -5.66 9.94 -20.80
CA GLU A 136 -5.22 9.53 -22.14
C GLU A 136 -6.26 8.67 -22.87
N LYS A 137 -6.81 7.63 -22.20
CA LYS A 137 -7.64 6.61 -22.86
C LYS A 137 -9.14 6.90 -22.86
N ALA A 138 -9.61 7.85 -22.07
CA ALA A 138 -11.03 8.22 -22.01
C ALA A 138 -11.23 9.72 -22.21
N SER A 139 -11.07 10.52 -21.15
CA SER A 139 -11.23 11.97 -21.21
C SER A 139 -10.65 12.64 -19.96
N ALA A 140 -10.36 13.94 -20.07
CA ALA A 140 -9.92 14.75 -18.93
C ALA A 140 -10.93 14.71 -17.77
N PHE A 141 -12.24 14.73 -18.06
CA PHE A 141 -13.30 14.63 -17.06
C PHE A 141 -13.24 13.30 -16.29
N GLN A 142 -13.11 12.17 -17.01
CA GLN A 142 -12.97 10.86 -16.38
C GLN A 142 -11.71 10.75 -15.53
N GLY A 143 -10.59 11.31 -16.00
CA GLY A 143 -9.37 11.41 -15.20
C GLY A 143 -9.57 12.20 -13.90
N SER A 144 -10.19 13.38 -13.97
CA SER A 144 -10.49 14.21 -12.80
C SER A 144 -11.42 13.50 -11.80
N LYS A 145 -12.45 12.82 -12.30
CA LYS A 145 -13.36 12.03 -11.45
C LYS A 145 -12.61 10.93 -10.70
N VAL A 146 -11.81 10.15 -11.42
CA VAL A 146 -11.03 9.05 -10.81
C VAL A 146 -10.02 9.59 -9.80
N ARG A 147 -9.36 10.72 -10.08
CA ARG A 147 -8.49 11.41 -9.12
C ARG A 147 -9.24 11.75 -7.82
N GLN A 148 -10.42 12.34 -7.92
CA GLN A 148 -11.22 12.70 -6.76
C GLN A 148 -11.59 11.45 -5.93
N GLN A 149 -12.15 10.43 -6.58
CA GLN A 149 -12.58 9.20 -5.91
C GLN A 149 -11.42 8.46 -5.24
N LEU A 150 -10.25 8.40 -5.88
CA LEU A 150 -9.06 7.77 -5.29
C LEU A 150 -8.47 8.60 -4.16
N GLY A 151 -8.46 9.93 -4.29
CA GLY A 151 -8.03 10.84 -3.21
C GLY A 151 -8.89 10.66 -1.97
N GLU A 152 -10.21 10.75 -2.11
CA GLU A 152 -11.16 10.52 -1.00
C GLU A 152 -11.01 9.13 -0.37
N ALA A 153 -10.79 8.09 -1.19
CA ALA A 153 -10.59 6.73 -0.70
C ALA A 153 -9.26 6.56 0.06
N ILE A 154 -8.17 7.19 -0.40
CA ILE A 154 -6.84 7.15 0.24
C ILE A 154 -6.85 7.96 1.54
N ASP A 155 -7.40 9.18 1.51
CA ASP A 155 -7.48 10.05 2.69
C ASP A 155 -8.34 9.42 3.79
N GLY A 156 -9.39 8.70 3.41
CA GLY A 156 -10.28 7.97 4.33
C GLY A 156 -9.84 6.54 4.66
N ALA A 157 -8.66 6.09 4.24
CA ALA A 157 -8.19 4.72 4.45
C ALA A 157 -7.56 4.53 5.85
N ASP A 158 -8.11 3.60 6.62
CA ASP A 158 -7.57 3.16 7.91
C ASP A 158 -6.67 1.91 7.80
N CYS A 159 -6.49 1.39 6.58
CA CYS A 159 -5.87 0.08 6.37
C CYS A 159 -4.34 0.12 6.44
N PHE A 160 -3.68 1.26 6.25
CA PHE A 160 -2.21 1.32 6.16
C PHE A 160 -1.52 0.78 7.42
N GLY A 161 -1.97 1.20 8.61
CA GLY A 161 -1.46 0.69 9.88
C GLY A 161 -1.78 -0.80 10.09
N ARG A 162 -3.02 -1.22 9.77
CA ARG A 162 -3.41 -2.65 9.87
C ARG A 162 -2.56 -3.53 8.95
N ILE A 163 -2.27 -3.08 7.74
CA ILE A 163 -1.41 -3.79 6.80
C ILE A 163 0.03 -3.82 7.33
N ALA A 164 0.58 -2.71 7.81
CA ALA A 164 1.93 -2.64 8.38
C ALA A 164 2.09 -3.59 9.57
N ALA A 165 1.17 -3.55 10.53
CA ALA A 165 1.14 -4.46 11.66
C ALA A 165 1.05 -5.94 11.22
N SER A 166 0.22 -6.24 10.20
CA SER A 166 0.13 -7.60 9.65
C SER A 166 1.44 -8.07 9.02
N ILE A 167 2.16 -7.20 8.30
CA ILE A 167 3.45 -7.52 7.67
C ILE A 167 4.53 -7.81 8.70
N ILE A 168 4.53 -7.09 9.83
CA ILE A 168 5.47 -7.28 10.94
C ILE A 168 5.10 -8.53 11.78
N GLY A 169 3.96 -9.16 11.51
CA GLY A 169 3.55 -10.41 12.16
C GLY A 169 2.67 -10.22 13.39
N ASN A 170 2.03 -9.05 13.55
CA ASN A 170 1.02 -8.86 14.59
C ASN A 170 -0.23 -9.70 14.28
N ALA A 171 -0.42 -10.79 15.05
CA ALA A 171 -1.53 -11.72 14.86
C ALA A 171 -2.92 -11.10 15.11
N ALA A 172 -3.00 -9.96 15.82
CA ALA A 172 -4.26 -9.24 16.05
C ALA A 172 -4.64 -8.32 14.88
N ALA A 173 -3.73 -8.07 13.92
CA ALA A 173 -3.99 -7.23 12.78
C ALA A 173 -4.98 -7.92 11.82
N GLN A 174 -6.20 -7.39 11.75
CA GLN A 174 -7.21 -7.84 10.81
C GLN A 174 -7.04 -7.12 9.47
N VAL A 175 -6.79 -7.88 8.41
CA VAL A 175 -6.67 -7.37 7.04
C VAL A 175 -7.62 -8.09 6.09
N THR A 176 -8.13 -7.37 5.09
CA THR A 176 -9.13 -7.90 4.15
C THR A 176 -8.45 -8.29 2.83
N PRO A 177 -8.18 -9.59 2.56
CA PRO A 177 -7.38 -10.00 1.39
C PRO A 177 -8.15 -9.97 0.07
N LYS A 178 -9.48 -9.95 0.14
CA LYS A 178 -10.44 -9.96 -0.97
C LYS A 178 -11.34 -8.74 -0.84
N ILE A 179 -11.85 -8.29 -1.97
CA ILE A 179 -12.80 -7.18 -1.96
C ILE A 179 -14.15 -7.72 -1.46
N PRO A 180 -14.81 -7.07 -0.49
CA PRO A 180 -16.16 -7.43 -0.07
C PRO A 180 -17.12 -7.48 -1.25
N VAL A 181 -18.02 -8.46 -1.23
CA VAL A 181 -19.14 -8.56 -2.17
C VAL A 181 -20.39 -8.25 -1.37
N HIS A 182 -21.10 -7.20 -1.78
CA HIS A 182 -22.34 -6.76 -1.15
C HIS A 182 -23.51 -7.31 -1.99
N ASP A 183 -23.72 -8.62 -1.88
CA ASP A 183 -24.87 -9.33 -2.45
C ASP A 183 -26.05 -9.00 -1.53
N GLY A 184 -26.93 -8.07 -1.91
CA GLY A 184 -28.09 -7.66 -1.10
C GLY A 184 -29.18 -8.74 -0.92
N VAL A 185 -28.80 -9.98 -0.62
CA VAL A 185 -29.67 -11.18 -0.57
C VAL A 185 -29.80 -11.75 0.86
N GLU A 186 -29.07 -11.23 1.85
CA GLU A 186 -29.12 -11.74 3.24
C GLU A 186 -30.22 -11.11 4.12
N GLU A 187 -30.97 -10.11 3.64
CA GLU A 187 -32.17 -9.62 4.33
C GLU A 187 -33.44 -10.30 3.77
N GLY A 188 -33.60 -11.58 4.07
CA GLY A 188 -34.90 -12.24 3.95
C GLY A 188 -35.91 -11.58 4.90
N PRO A 189 -37.17 -11.36 4.51
CA PRO A 189 -38.15 -10.72 5.38
C PRO A 189 -38.36 -11.56 6.66
N PRO A 190 -38.52 -10.93 7.83
CA PRO A 190 -38.85 -11.65 9.04
C PRO A 190 -40.21 -12.34 8.88
N LEU A 191 -40.25 -13.65 9.15
CA LEU A 191 -41.49 -14.43 9.31
C LEU A 191 -42.15 -14.12 10.66
#